data_AF-A0A3B0V7T3-F1
#
_entry.id   AF-A0A3B0V7T3-F1
#
_cell.length_a   1.000
_cell.length_b   1.000
_cell.length_c   1.000
_cell.angle_alpha   90.00
_cell.angle_beta   90.00
_cell.angle_gamma   90.00
#
_symmetry.space_group_name_H-M   'P 1'
#
loop_
_entity.id
_entity.type
_entity.pdbx_description
1 polymer ?
#
loop_
_entity_poly.entity_id
_entity_poly.type
_entity_poly.pdbx_seq_one_letter_code
_entity_poly.pdbx_strand_id
1 'polypeptide(L)'
;MITNEPRAGDKITEKDMITMSFFLLMNELTRQVNLNTPIIATGSPDGVLTADKGQVYHDDTYTPGAFVYIKTTETGNAGWVLV
;
A
#
# COMPACT_ATOMS: atom_id res chain seq x y z
N MET A 1 -19.48 -11.34 9.28
CA MET A 1 -18.43 -11.32 8.24
C MET A 1 -18.60 -12.58 7.42
N ILE A 2 -18.97 -12.46 6.14
CA ILE A 2 -18.98 -13.61 5.23
C ILE A 2 -17.60 -13.62 4.60
N THR A 3 -16.80 -14.65 4.89
CA THR A 3 -15.57 -14.90 4.15
C THR A 3 -15.97 -15.47 2.79
N ASN A 4 -15.61 -14.78 1.72
CA ASN A 4 -15.82 -15.23 0.33
C ASN A 4 -14.71 -16.21 -0.11
N GLU A 5 -14.01 -16.84 0.83
CA GLU A 5 -12.94 -17.75 0.52
C GLU A 5 -13.52 -19.15 0.21
N PRO A 6 -13.23 -19.73 -0.97
CA PRO A 6 -13.73 -21.04 -1.34
C PRO A 6 -13.21 -22.10 -0.36
N ARG A 7 -14.11 -22.97 0.12
CA ARG A 7 -13.74 -24.05 1.05
C ARG A 7 -13.10 -25.19 0.27
N ALA A 8 -12.16 -25.89 0.92
CA ALA A 8 -11.50 -27.05 0.32
C ALA A 8 -12.53 -28.09 -0.12
N GLY A 9 -12.66 -28.29 -1.44
CA GLY A 9 -13.62 -29.23 -2.06
C GLY A 9 -14.67 -28.58 -2.96
N ASP A 10 -14.84 -27.25 -2.93
CA ASP A 10 -15.78 -26.55 -3.81
C ASP A 10 -15.20 -26.43 -5.23
N LYS A 11 -16.04 -26.73 -6.24
CA LYS A 11 -15.68 -26.50 -7.65
C LYS A 11 -15.68 -25.00 -7.91
N ILE A 12 -14.49 -24.43 -8.09
CA ILE A 12 -14.34 -23.04 -8.52
C ILE A 12 -14.86 -22.94 -9.97
N THR A 13 -15.87 -22.11 -10.19
CA THR A 13 -16.41 -21.89 -11.54
C THR A 13 -15.61 -20.83 -12.29
N GLU A 14 -15.71 -20.78 -13.62
CA GLU A 14 -15.09 -19.72 -14.44
C GLU A 14 -15.53 -18.31 -14.00
N LYS A 15 -16.80 -18.18 -13.60
CA LYS A 15 -17.34 -16.96 -13.03
C LYS A 15 -16.64 -16.57 -11.72
N ASP A 16 -16.33 -17.53 -10.87
CA ASP A 16 -15.61 -17.27 -9.60
C ASP A 16 -14.16 -16.87 -9.86
N MET A 17 -13.52 -17.47 -10.86
CA MET A 17 -12.17 -17.09 -11.31
C MET A 17 -12.15 -15.67 -11.86
N ILE A 18 -13.10 -15.30 -12.74
CA ILE A 18 -13.22 -13.94 -13.29
C ILE A 18 -13.47 -12.93 -12.17
N THR A 19 -14.35 -13.26 -11.22
CA THR A 19 -14.65 -12.40 -10.07
C THR A 19 -13.42 -12.20 -9.19
N MET A 20 -12.66 -13.26 -8.93
CA MET A 20 -11.41 -13.19 -8.16
C MET A 20 -10.33 -12.39 -8.90
N SER A 21 -10.15 -12.61 -10.20
CA SER A 21 -9.21 -11.85 -11.02
C SER A 21 -9.55 -10.35 -11.04
N PHE A 22 -10.83 -10.01 -11.17
CA PHE A 22 -11.27 -8.62 -11.09
C PHE A 22 -11.00 -8.02 -9.70
N PHE A 23 -11.27 -8.74 -8.62
CA PHE A 23 -11.00 -8.28 -7.26
C PHE A 23 -9.49 -8.03 -7.02
N LEU A 24 -8.64 -8.96 -7.47
CA LEU A 24 -7.18 -8.80 -7.40
C LEU A 24 -6.70 -7.61 -8.21
N LEU A 25 -7.24 -7.43 -9.43
CA LEU A 25 -6.93 -6.28 -10.27
C LEU A 25 -7.33 -4.96 -9.58
N MET A 26 -8.54 -4.88 -9.00
CA MET A 26 -9.00 -3.66 -8.33
C MET A 26 -8.17 -3.33 -7.08
N ASN A 27 -7.73 -4.34 -6.33
CA ASN A 27 -6.81 -4.13 -5.21
C ASN A 27 -5.45 -3.61 -5.68
N GLU A 28 -4.90 -4.17 -6.76
CA GLU A 28 -3.63 -3.71 -7.32
C GLU A 28 -3.73 -2.30 -7.89
N LEU A 29 -4.82 -1.96 -8.59
CA LEU A 29 -5.06 -0.60 -9.06
C LEU A 29 -5.19 0.39 -7.90
N THR A 30 -5.90 0.01 -6.83
CA THR A 30 -6.02 0.83 -5.62
C THR A 30 -4.64 1.05 -4.98
N ARG A 31 -3.83 -0.01 -4.87
CA ARG A 31 -2.46 0.07 -4.37
C ARG A 31 -1.62 1.03 -5.22
N GLN A 32 -1.66 0.91 -6.55
CA GLN A 32 -0.90 1.79 -7.45
C GLN A 32 -1.33 3.25 -7.34
N VAL A 33 -2.63 3.54 -7.24
CA VAL A 33 -3.12 4.91 -7.06
C VAL A 33 -2.62 5.50 -5.74
N ASN A 34 -2.64 4.71 -4.66
CA ASN A 34 -2.13 5.15 -3.35
C ASN A 34 -0.62 5.41 -3.40
N LEU A 35 0.15 4.57 -4.09
CA LEU A 35 1.60 4.76 -4.29
C LEU A 35 1.93 6.00 -5.13
N ASN A 36 1.08 6.33 -6.11
CA ASN A 36 1.26 7.51 -6.97
C ASN A 36 0.88 8.82 -6.28
N THR A 37 0.15 8.77 -5.17
CA THR A 37 -0.22 9.96 -4.41
C THR A 37 0.72 10.09 -3.20
N PRO A 38 1.66 11.06 -3.20
CA PRO A 38 2.55 11.24 -2.06
C PRO A 38 1.74 11.61 -0.81
N ILE A 39 2.07 10.97 0.31
CA ILE A 39 1.50 11.32 1.62
C ILE A 39 2.22 12.59 2.08
N ILE A 40 1.49 13.59 2.57
CA ILE A 40 2.07 14.84 3.06
C ILE A 40 1.75 14.94 4.55
N ALA A 41 2.79 14.98 5.40
CA ALA A 41 2.64 15.26 6.83
C ALA A 41 3.93 15.86 7.40
N THR A 42 3.95 16.15 8.71
CA THR A 42 5.08 16.80 9.39
C THR A 42 5.90 15.78 10.17
N GLY A 43 7.22 15.76 9.95
CA GLY A 43 8.19 14.94 10.68
C GLY A 43 8.52 13.60 10.00
N SER A 44 9.29 12.77 10.70
CA SER A 44 9.72 11.45 10.18
C SER A 44 8.56 10.46 10.14
N PRO A 45 8.36 9.74 9.02
CA PRO A 45 7.34 8.70 8.91
C PRO A 45 7.74 7.38 9.62
N ASP A 46 9.01 7.23 10.01
CA ASP A 46 9.52 5.97 10.55
C ASP A 46 8.98 5.67 11.96
N GLY A 47 8.42 4.47 12.13
CA GLY A 47 7.75 4.04 13.35
C GLY A 47 6.34 4.61 13.54
N VAL A 48 5.93 5.60 12.76
CA VAL A 48 4.65 6.32 12.91
C VAL A 48 3.67 5.95 11.80
N LEU A 49 4.13 5.96 10.54
CA LEU A 49 3.28 5.82 9.36
C LEU A 49 3.38 4.41 8.76
N THR A 50 2.27 3.67 8.82
CA THR A 50 2.12 2.40 8.10
C THR A 50 1.81 2.67 6.63
N ALA A 51 2.66 2.17 5.73
CA ALA A 51 2.44 2.24 4.29
C ALA A 51 3.01 1.01 3.59
N ASP A 52 2.57 0.81 2.34
CA ASP A 52 3.10 -0.22 1.46
C ASP A 52 4.46 0.19 0.87
N LYS A 53 5.22 -0.81 0.46
CA LYS A 53 6.50 -0.61 -0.23
C LYS A 53 6.33 0.25 -1.48
N GLY A 54 7.22 1.22 -1.64
CA GLY A 54 7.22 2.19 -2.74
C GLY A 54 6.45 3.46 -2.44
N GLN A 55 5.74 3.55 -1.31
CA GLN A 55 5.01 4.77 -0.94
C GLN A 55 5.98 5.93 -0.80
N VAL A 56 5.60 7.06 -1.40
CA VAL A 56 6.31 8.33 -1.24
C VAL A 56 5.64 9.13 -0.12
N TYR A 57 6.46 9.69 0.75
CA TYR A 57 6.06 10.60 1.82
C TYR A 57 6.83 11.91 1.67
N HIS A 58 6.13 13.03 1.79
CA HIS A 58 6.68 14.37 1.78
C HIS A 58 6.53 15.00 3.17
N ASP A 59 7.64 15.39 3.75
CA ASP A 59 7.69 16.15 5.00
C ASP A 59 7.39 17.63 4.73
N ASP A 60 6.26 18.14 5.21
CA ASP A 60 5.83 19.54 5.06
C ASP A 60 6.46 20.46 6.12
N THR A 61 7.36 19.94 6.97
CA THR A 61 8.17 20.80 7.83
C THR A 61 9.16 21.57 6.96
N TYR A 62 8.94 22.88 6.77
CA TYR A 62 9.80 23.82 6.03
C TYR A 62 11.21 23.97 6.64
N THR A 63 11.98 22.88 6.66
CA THR A 63 13.33 22.81 7.22
C THR A 63 14.30 22.47 6.08
N PRO A 64 15.35 23.26 5.81
CA PRO A 64 16.25 22.99 4.71
C PRO A 64 16.95 21.62 4.85
N GLY A 65 16.54 20.66 4.02
CA GLY A 65 17.11 19.32 3.91
C GLY A 65 16.19 18.25 4.49
N ALA A 66 15.94 17.21 3.69
CA ALA A 66 15.15 16.01 3.99
C ALA A 66 13.62 16.14 3.85
N PHE A 67 13.10 16.38 2.62
CA PHE A 67 11.67 16.53 2.39
C PHE A 67 10.96 15.28 1.89
N VAL A 68 11.67 14.28 1.37
CA VAL A 68 11.03 13.13 0.72
C VAL A 68 11.58 11.83 1.28
N TYR A 69 10.67 10.94 1.65
CA TYR A 69 10.96 9.60 2.13
C TYR A 69 10.29 8.58 1.21
N ILE A 70 10.96 7.46 0.99
CA ILE A 70 10.43 6.32 0.24
C ILE A 70 10.40 5.11 1.15
N LYS A 71 9.27 4.41 1.18
CA LYS A 71 9.13 3.13 1.89
C LYS A 71 9.85 2.02 1.13
N THR A 72 10.90 1.44 1.70
CA THR A 72 11.69 0.40 1.01
C THR A 72 11.37 -1.02 1.46
N THR A 73 10.77 -1.18 2.63
CA THR A 73 10.32 -2.45 3.21
C THR A 73 8.87 -2.74 2.84
N GLU A 74 8.45 -3.99 3.01
CA GLU A 74 7.04 -4.41 2.85
C GLU A 74 6.11 -3.68 3.85
N THR A 75 4.80 -3.85 3.68
CA THR A 75 3.76 -3.14 4.45
C THR A 75 4.06 -3.10 5.95
N GLY A 76 4.14 -1.90 6.51
CA GLY A 76 4.45 -1.68 7.92
C GLY A 76 4.88 -0.25 8.20
N ASN A 77 5.28 0.03 9.44
CA ASN A 77 5.67 1.38 9.88
C ASN A 77 7.18 1.65 9.90
N ALA A 78 8.03 0.62 9.75
CA ALA A 78 9.49 0.76 9.79
C ALA A 78 10.14 0.61 8.41
N GLY A 79 11.26 1.28 8.13
CA GLY A 79 12.02 1.11 6.88
C GLY A 79 11.72 2.17 5.82
N TRP A 80 11.56 3.41 6.27
CA TRP A 80 11.52 4.60 5.43
C TRP A 80 12.94 5.11 5.18
N VAL A 81 13.27 5.41 3.92
CA VAL A 81 14.58 5.94 3.53
C VAL A 81 14.41 7.35 2.99
N LEU A 82 15.23 8.26 3.50
CA LEU A 82 15.29 9.63 2.99
C LEU A 82 15.99 9.67 1.63
N VAL A 83 15.45 10.43 0.69
CA VAL A 83 15.99 10.64 -0.67
C VAL A 83 16.27 12.11 -0.98
#